data_AF-A0A1I3NZ36-F1
#
_entry.id   AF-A0A1I3NZ36-F1
#
_cell.length_a   1.000
_cell.length_b   1.000
_cell.length_c   1.000
_cell.angle_alpha   90.00
_cell.angle_beta   90.00
_cell.angle_gamma   90.00
#
_symmetry.space_group_name_H-M   'P 1'
#
loop_
_entity.id
_entity.type
_entity.pdbx_description
1 polymer ?
#
loop_
_entity_poly.entity_id
_entity_poly.type
_entity_poly.pdbx_seq_one_letter_code
_entity_poly.pdbx_strand_id
1 'polypeptide(L)'
;MPRKGPAPKRPLISDPVYGSPLVTQLVNKVLTDGKRSLAERIVYGALEGAREKTGTDPVVTLKRALDNVKPAIEVKSRRVGGATYQVPIEVKPGRSTTLALRWIVAFSRQRREKTMIERLQNELLDASNGLGASVKRREDTHKMAESNKAFAHYRW
;
A
#
# COMPACT_ATOMS: atom_id res chain seq x y z
N MET A 1 8.51 21.55 3.43
CA MET A 1 7.04 21.68 3.23
C MET A 1 6.78 22.91 2.40
N PRO A 2 5.91 22.91 1.39
CA PRO A 2 5.81 24.10 0.58
C PRO A 2 4.48 24.83 0.68
N ARG A 3 4.59 26.07 1.17
CA ARG A 3 3.95 27.26 0.57
C ARG A 3 4.61 27.69 -0.76
N LYS A 4 5.84 27.22 -1.06
CA LYS A 4 6.69 27.64 -2.20
C LYS A 4 6.81 26.62 -3.36
N GLY A 5 5.79 25.79 -3.61
CA GLY A 5 5.78 24.84 -4.75
C GLY A 5 6.39 23.45 -4.49
N PRO A 6 6.31 22.51 -5.46
CA PRO A 6 6.62 21.10 -5.21
C PRO A 6 8.09 20.87 -4.83
N ALA A 7 8.32 20.17 -3.72
CA ALA A 7 9.67 19.78 -3.31
C ALA A 7 10.20 18.63 -4.20
N PRO A 8 11.52 18.62 -4.53
CA PRO A 8 12.12 17.54 -5.30
C PRO A 8 12.05 16.22 -4.53
N LYS A 9 11.74 15.14 -5.25
CA LYS A 9 11.68 13.78 -4.67
C LYS A 9 13.04 13.10 -4.81
N ARG A 10 13.44 12.35 -3.79
CA ARG A 10 14.65 11.54 -3.84
C ARG A 10 14.43 10.30 -4.73
N PRO A 11 15.37 9.96 -5.62
CA PRO A 11 15.27 8.73 -6.41
C PRO A 11 15.40 7.50 -5.50
N LEU A 12 14.72 6.43 -5.86
CA LEU A 12 14.80 5.14 -5.17
C LEU A 12 15.70 4.21 -5.98
N ILE A 13 16.67 3.61 -5.29
CA ILE A 13 17.52 2.56 -5.85
C ILE A 13 16.70 1.28 -5.95
N SER A 14 16.91 0.51 -7.02
CA SER A 14 16.27 -0.81 -7.17
C SER A 14 16.84 -1.83 -6.18
N ASP A 15 16.03 -2.82 -5.84
CA ASP A 15 16.42 -3.90 -4.94
C ASP A 15 17.58 -4.75 -5.52
N PRO A 16 18.60 -5.12 -4.73
CA PRO A 16 19.74 -5.89 -5.23
C PRO A 16 19.42 -7.35 -5.55
N VAL A 17 18.40 -7.96 -4.92
CA VAL A 17 18.05 -9.38 -5.11
C VAL A 17 17.01 -9.52 -6.22
N TYR A 18 15.95 -8.72 -6.16
CA TYR A 18 14.79 -8.82 -7.03
C TYR A 18 14.77 -7.76 -8.15
N GLY A 19 15.77 -6.86 -8.20
CA GLY A 19 15.89 -5.85 -9.26
C GLY A 19 14.76 -4.81 -9.31
N SER A 20 13.91 -4.73 -8.28
CA SER A 20 12.65 -3.99 -8.32
C SER A 20 12.61 -2.84 -7.32
N PRO A 21 12.30 -1.59 -7.75
CA PRO A 21 12.15 -0.46 -6.84
C PRO A 21 10.92 -0.59 -5.93
N LEU A 22 9.94 -1.42 -6.30
CA LEU A 22 8.76 -1.69 -5.46
C LEU A 22 9.14 -2.50 -4.21
N VAL A 23 10.07 -3.45 -4.35
CA VAL A 23 10.57 -4.24 -3.21
C VAL A 23 11.32 -3.32 -2.25
N THR A 24 12.17 -2.42 -2.75
CA THR A 24 12.83 -1.41 -1.92
C THR A 24 11.85 -0.48 -1.22
N GLN A 25 10.77 -0.06 -1.90
CA GLN A 25 9.71 0.72 -1.25
C GLN A 25 9.02 -0.08 -0.13
N LEU A 26 8.76 -1.37 -0.33
CA LEU A 26 8.18 -2.25 0.68
C LEU A 26 9.11 -2.40 1.89
N VAL A 27 10.40 -2.65 1.68
CA VAL A 27 11.42 -2.68 2.75
C VAL A 27 11.38 -1.39 3.57
N ASN A 28 11.35 -0.24 2.91
CA ASN A 28 11.28 1.06 3.59
C ASN A 28 9.97 1.28 4.37
N LYS A 29 8.87 0.59 4.01
CA LYS A 29 7.61 0.63 4.77
C LYS A 29 7.57 -0.36 5.93
N VAL A 30 8.26 -1.50 5.81
CA VAL A 30 8.42 -2.47 6.89
C VAL A 30 9.39 -1.97 7.96
N LEU A 31 10.39 -1.17 7.55
CA LEU A 31 11.40 -0.57 8.40
C LEU A 31 10.82 0.10 9.65
N THR A 32 11.35 -0.29 10.81
CA THR A 32 11.07 0.31 12.10
C THR A 32 12.39 0.59 12.80
N ASP A 33 12.51 1.74 13.46
CA ASP A 33 13.69 2.16 14.24
C ASP A 33 15.03 2.05 13.51
N GLY A 34 15.04 2.27 12.19
CA GLY A 34 16.25 2.25 11.37
C GLY A 34 16.87 0.87 11.11
N LYS A 35 16.24 -0.22 11.57
CA LYS A 35 16.75 -1.60 11.43
C LYS A 35 16.58 -2.16 10.00
N ARG A 36 17.36 -1.65 9.05
CA ARG A 36 17.22 -1.97 7.62
C ARG A 36 17.50 -3.43 7.28
N SER A 37 18.59 -3.99 7.80
CA SER A 37 18.93 -5.40 7.58
C SER A 37 17.82 -6.35 8.07
N LEU A 38 17.14 -6.01 9.18
CA LEU A 38 16.01 -6.79 9.68
C LEU A 38 14.78 -6.66 8.77
N ALA A 39 14.49 -5.45 8.27
CA ALA A 39 13.39 -5.22 7.34
C ALA A 39 13.61 -5.97 6.01
N GLU A 40 14.83 -5.97 5.48
CA GLU A 40 15.23 -6.72 4.30
C GLU A 40 15.03 -8.23 4.53
N ARG A 41 15.50 -8.76 5.66
CA ARG A 41 15.30 -10.16 6.04
C ARG A 41 13.83 -10.55 6.09
N ILE A 42 12.97 -9.69 6.66
CA ILE A 42 11.52 -9.94 6.73
C ILE A 42 10.90 -9.98 5.34
N VAL A 43 11.20 -8.99 4.51
CA VAL A 43 10.63 -8.89 3.16
C VAL A 43 11.11 -10.02 2.27
N TYR A 44 12.41 -10.32 2.27
CA TYR A 44 12.97 -11.40 1.47
C TYR A 44 12.46 -12.77 1.90
N GLY A 45 12.38 -13.03 3.21
CA GLY A 45 11.78 -14.26 3.73
C GLY A 45 10.30 -14.40 3.35
N ALA A 46 9.54 -13.31 3.39
CA ALA A 46 8.12 -13.33 3.03
C ALA A 46 7.90 -13.56 1.53
N LEU A 47 8.75 -12.97 0.68
CA LEU A 47 8.72 -13.16 -0.76
C LEU A 47 9.13 -14.59 -1.16
N GLU A 48 10.16 -15.15 -0.53
CA GLU A 48 10.55 -16.54 -0.81
C GLU A 48 9.46 -17.52 -0.35
N GLY A 49 8.86 -17.32 0.83
CA GLY A 49 7.71 -18.11 1.25
C GLY A 49 6.50 -17.95 0.31
N ALA A 50 6.32 -16.79 -0.32
CA ALA A 50 5.28 -16.61 -1.32
C ALA A 50 5.61 -17.36 -2.62
N ARG A 51 6.90 -17.41 -3.00
CA ARG A 51 7.40 -18.21 -4.13
C ARG A 51 7.17 -19.70 -3.91
N GLU A 52 7.48 -20.22 -2.72
CA GLU A 52 7.25 -21.63 -2.37
C GLU A 52 5.77 -22.04 -2.52
N LYS A 53 4.84 -21.17 -2.10
CA LYS A 53 3.41 -21.45 -2.17
C LYS A 53 2.79 -21.27 -3.56
N THR A 54 3.31 -20.33 -4.36
CA THR A 54 2.72 -20.00 -5.68
C THR A 54 3.44 -20.65 -6.85
N GLY A 55 4.70 -21.06 -6.69
CA GLY A 55 5.56 -21.56 -7.77
C GLY A 55 5.92 -20.51 -8.82
N THR A 56 5.63 -19.23 -8.58
CA THR A 56 5.84 -18.13 -9.53
C THR A 56 6.81 -17.09 -8.98
N ASP A 57 7.28 -16.19 -9.85
CA ASP A 57 8.14 -15.08 -9.42
C ASP A 57 7.45 -14.25 -8.34
N PRO A 58 8.04 -14.13 -7.14
CA PRO A 58 7.43 -13.39 -6.03
C PRO A 58 7.23 -11.90 -6.33
N VAL A 59 8.00 -11.32 -7.26
CA VAL A 59 7.80 -9.93 -7.70
C VAL A 59 6.48 -9.78 -8.46
N VAL A 60 6.10 -10.77 -9.26
CA VAL A 60 4.81 -10.79 -9.97
C VAL A 60 3.67 -10.90 -8.97
N THR A 61 3.78 -11.80 -8.00
CA THR A 61 2.80 -11.93 -6.90
C THR A 61 2.66 -10.64 -6.11
N LEU A 62 3.78 -9.97 -5.79
CA LEU A 62 3.77 -8.66 -5.12
C LEU A 62 3.07 -7.58 -5.96
N LYS A 63 3.34 -7.52 -7.27
CA LYS A 63 2.67 -6.56 -8.17
C LYS A 63 1.17 -6.80 -8.22
N ARG A 64 0.75 -8.06 -8.36
CA ARG A 64 -0.66 -8.46 -8.36
C ARG A 64 -1.37 -8.09 -7.05
N ALA A 65 -0.75 -8.40 -5.91
CA ALA A 65 -1.26 -8.00 -4.60
C ALA A 65 -1.40 -6.47 -4.48
N LEU A 66 -0.40 -5.73 -4.96
CA LEU A 66 -0.45 -4.27 -4.96
C LEU A 66 -1.57 -3.71 -5.83
N ASP A 67 -1.80 -4.28 -7.01
CA ASP A 67 -2.84 -3.80 -7.91
C ASP A 67 -4.25 -4.03 -7.35
N ASN A 68 -4.49 -5.14 -6.65
CA ASN A 68 -5.75 -5.40 -5.95
C ASN A 68 -5.99 -4.42 -4.78
N VAL A 69 -4.94 -4.01 -4.07
CA VAL A 69 -5.04 -3.10 -2.92
C VAL A 69 -4.99 -1.62 -3.33
N LYS A 70 -4.59 -1.30 -4.57
CA LYS A 70 -4.41 0.07 -5.06
C LYS A 70 -5.75 0.81 -5.12
N PRO A 71 -5.94 1.92 -4.39
CA PRO A 71 -7.13 2.74 -4.52
C PRO A 71 -7.00 3.71 -5.70
N ALA A 72 -8.00 3.76 -6.56
CA ALA A 72 -8.13 4.76 -7.62
C ALA A 72 -8.68 6.10 -7.12
N ILE A 73 -9.60 6.06 -6.15
CA ILE A 73 -10.25 7.23 -5.56
C ILE A 73 -10.06 7.16 -4.04
N GLU A 74 -9.83 8.32 -3.42
CA GLU A 74 -9.86 8.51 -1.97
C GLU A 74 -10.81 9.65 -1.62
N VAL A 75 -11.27 9.72 -0.38
CA VAL A 75 -11.99 10.89 0.12
C VAL A 75 -11.05 11.82 0.86
N LYS A 76 -11.26 13.13 0.72
CA LYS A 76 -10.62 14.16 1.54
C LYS A 76 -11.67 14.98 2.25
N SER A 77 -11.40 15.34 3.50
CA SER A 77 -12.24 16.27 4.23
C SER A 77 -12.11 17.68 3.65
N ARG A 78 -13.25 18.30 3.37
CA ARG A 78 -13.35 19.71 2.97
C ARG A 78 -14.43 20.39 3.80
N ARG A 79 -14.10 21.55 4.37
CA ARG A 79 -15.08 22.37 5.10
C ARG A 79 -15.68 23.41 4.16
N VAL A 80 -17.00 23.42 4.01
CA VAL A 80 -17.75 24.35 3.16
C VAL A 80 -19.02 24.75 3.91
N GLY A 81 -19.32 26.04 3.99
CA GLY A 81 -20.57 26.54 4.58
C GLY A 81 -20.82 26.10 6.04
N GLY A 82 -19.77 25.88 6.82
CA GLY A 82 -19.88 25.46 8.22
C GLY A 82 -19.86 23.94 8.46
N ALA A 83 -20.19 23.12 7.46
CA ALA A 83 -20.16 21.65 7.52
C ALA A 83 -18.88 21.06 6.91
N THR A 84 -18.54 19.81 7.29
CA THR A 84 -17.39 19.08 6.73
C THR A 84 -17.88 17.96 5.83
N TYR A 85 -17.55 18.05 4.55
CA TYR A 85 -17.89 17.06 3.53
C TYR A 85 -16.70 16.16 3.23
N GLN A 86 -16.99 14.90 2.90
CA GLN A 86 -16.00 13.97 2.34
C GLN A 86 -16.04 14.11 0.82
N VAL A 87 -15.02 14.75 0.25
CA VAL A 87 -14.95 15.01 -1.19
C VAL A 87 -14.13 13.90 -1.85
N PRO A 88 -14.68 13.13 -2.81
CA PRO A 88 -13.95 12.11 -3.54
C PRO A 88 -12.97 12.75 -4.53
N ILE A 89 -11.73 12.29 -4.52
CA ILE A 89 -10.63 12.79 -5.35
C ILE A 89 -9.84 11.60 -5.90
N GLU A 90 -9.45 11.70 -7.16
CA GLU A 90 -8.58 10.73 -7.81
C GLU A 90 -7.19 10.70 -7.18
N VAL A 91 -6.68 9.50 -6.97
CA VAL A 91 -5.40 9.26 -6.32
C VAL A 91 -4.27 9.27 -7.36
N LYS A 92 -3.29 10.16 -7.19
CA LYS A 92 -2.09 10.18 -8.04
C LYS A 92 -1.33 8.83 -7.97
N PRO A 93 -0.71 8.35 -9.06
CA PRO A 93 -0.06 7.03 -9.10
C PRO A 93 0.97 6.78 -7.98
N GLY A 94 1.85 7.73 -7.70
CA GLY A 94 2.82 7.58 -6.60
C GLY A 94 2.17 7.49 -5.21
N ARG A 95 1.00 8.13 -5.04
CA ARG A 95 0.23 8.08 -3.80
C ARG A 95 -0.53 6.76 -3.67
N SER A 96 -1.11 6.25 -4.76
CA SER A 96 -1.86 4.99 -4.73
C SER A 96 -0.96 3.80 -4.37
N THR A 97 0.24 3.72 -4.94
CA THR A 97 1.26 2.73 -4.54
C THR A 97 1.68 2.88 -3.08
N THR A 98 1.84 4.13 -2.61
CA THR A 98 2.19 4.39 -1.20
C THR A 98 1.09 3.94 -0.24
N LEU A 99 -0.18 4.18 -0.58
CA LEU A 99 -1.33 3.74 0.20
C LEU A 99 -1.42 2.21 0.23
N ALA A 100 -1.27 1.56 -0.92
CA ALA A 100 -1.32 0.11 -1.02
C ALA A 100 -0.24 -0.56 -0.16
N LEU A 101 1.02 -0.15 -0.31
CA LEU A 101 2.13 -0.66 0.51
C LEU A 101 1.91 -0.40 2.01
N ARG A 102 1.39 0.78 2.36
CA ARG A 102 1.11 1.12 3.76
C ARG A 102 0.02 0.22 4.34
N TRP A 103 -1.07 -0.02 3.61
CA TRP A 103 -2.16 -0.87 4.06
C TRP A 103 -1.71 -2.32 4.20
N ILE A 104 -0.99 -2.86 3.21
CA ILE A 104 -0.44 -4.22 3.29
C ILE A 104 0.42 -4.38 4.55
N VAL A 105 1.37 -3.48 4.81
CA VAL A 105 2.22 -3.58 6.01
C VAL A 105 1.42 -3.40 7.30
N ALA A 106 0.49 -2.44 7.35
CA ALA A 106 -0.29 -2.17 8.55
C ALA A 106 -1.22 -3.35 8.91
N PHE A 107 -1.93 -3.90 7.93
CA PHE A 107 -2.82 -5.04 8.14
C PHE A 107 -2.07 -6.34 8.34
N SER A 108 -0.93 -6.53 7.66
CA SER A 108 -0.01 -7.64 7.94
C SER A 108 0.41 -7.66 9.42
N ARG A 109 0.79 -6.50 9.98
CA ARG A 109 1.16 -6.40 11.41
C ARG A 109 0.03 -6.79 12.37
N GLN A 110 -1.23 -6.57 11.97
CA GLN A 110 -2.43 -6.91 12.75
C GLN A 110 -2.81 -8.39 12.68
N ARG A 111 -2.22 -9.17 11.77
CA ARG A 111 -2.49 -10.60 11.69
C ARG A 111 -1.91 -11.37 12.88
N ARG A 112 -2.40 -12.59 13.07
CA ARG A 112 -2.17 -13.41 14.28
C ARG A 112 -1.02 -14.42 14.16
N GLU A 113 -0.39 -14.55 13.00
CA GLU A 113 0.71 -15.51 12.81
C GLU A 113 1.93 -15.20 13.70
N LYS A 114 2.85 -16.14 13.83
CA LYS A 114 3.91 -16.09 14.85
C LYS A 114 4.98 -15.08 14.48
N THR A 115 5.46 -15.11 13.24
CA THR A 115 6.55 -14.25 12.77
C THR A 115 6.05 -13.19 11.79
N MET A 116 6.73 -12.04 11.73
CA MET A 116 6.39 -10.99 10.75
C MET A 116 6.57 -11.48 9.30
N ILE A 117 7.46 -12.46 9.08
CA ILE A 117 7.66 -13.12 7.78
C ILE A 117 6.36 -13.81 7.35
N GLU A 118 5.83 -14.70 8.19
CA GLU A 118 4.56 -15.41 7.93
C GLU A 118 3.40 -14.43 7.75
N ARG A 119 3.30 -13.41 8.60
CA ARG A 119 2.25 -12.38 8.50
C ARG A 119 2.30 -11.63 7.18
N LEU A 120 3.49 -11.26 6.71
CA LEU A 120 3.66 -10.51 5.46
C LEU A 120 3.42 -11.40 4.25
N GLN A 121 3.95 -12.63 4.28
CA GLN A 121 3.73 -13.63 3.25
C GLN A 121 2.24 -13.91 3.06
N ASN A 122 1.52 -14.23 4.13
CA ASN A 122 0.10 -14.57 4.03
C ASN A 122 -0.74 -13.35 3.63
N GLU A 123 -0.42 -12.13 4.10
CA GLU A 123 -1.13 -10.93 3.63
C GLU A 123 -0.91 -10.68 2.13
N LEU A 124 0.30 -10.88 1.62
CA LEU A 124 0.60 -10.75 0.19
C LEU A 124 -0.16 -11.79 -0.64
N LEU A 125 -0.20 -13.04 -0.17
CA LEU A 125 -0.93 -14.11 -0.86
C LEU A 125 -2.44 -13.86 -0.86
N ASP A 126 -3.02 -13.52 0.29
CA ASP A 126 -4.44 -13.19 0.39
C ASP A 126 -4.77 -11.99 -0.50
N ALA A 127 -3.98 -10.91 -0.42
CA ALA A 127 -4.17 -9.74 -1.26
C ALA A 127 -4.04 -10.05 -2.76
N SER A 128 -3.14 -10.95 -3.16
CA SER A 128 -3.00 -11.38 -4.56
C SER A 128 -4.23 -12.12 -5.08
N ASN A 129 -4.94 -12.82 -4.18
CA ASN A 129 -6.20 -13.51 -4.46
C ASN A 129 -7.43 -12.59 -4.31
N GLY A 130 -7.24 -11.32 -3.95
CA GLY A 130 -8.35 -10.38 -3.71
C GLY A 130 -9.02 -10.56 -2.36
N LEU A 131 -8.36 -11.27 -1.43
CA LEU A 131 -8.81 -11.50 -0.06
C LEU A 131 -7.97 -10.66 0.92
N GLY A 132 -8.39 -10.65 2.17
CA GLY A 132 -7.65 -10.00 3.25
C GLY A 132 -8.13 -8.60 3.61
N ALA A 133 -7.64 -8.09 4.74
CA ALA A 133 -8.09 -6.83 5.32
C ALA A 133 -7.62 -5.62 4.48
N SER A 134 -6.47 -5.73 3.82
CA SER A 134 -5.96 -4.68 2.92
C SER A 134 -6.85 -4.45 1.71
N VAL A 135 -7.36 -5.51 1.07
CA VAL A 135 -8.31 -5.41 -0.05
C VAL A 135 -9.65 -4.85 0.43
N LYS A 136 -10.17 -5.36 1.55
CA LYS A 136 -11.38 -4.82 2.17
C LYS A 136 -11.27 -3.32 2.46
N ARG A 137 -10.11 -2.84 2.92
CA ARG A 137 -9.89 -1.41 3.14
C ARG A 137 -9.99 -0.58 1.85
N ARG A 138 -9.50 -1.13 0.73
CA ARG A 138 -9.62 -0.49 -0.59
C ARG A 138 -11.09 -0.43 -1.02
N GLU A 139 -11.86 -1.50 -0.83
CA GLU A 139 -13.31 -1.54 -1.08
C GLU A 139 -14.08 -0.54 -0.23
N ASP A 140 -13.82 -0.50 1.08
CA ASP A 140 -14.45 0.47 2.00
C ASP A 140 -14.16 1.92 1.56
N THR A 141 -12.94 2.17 1.09
CA THR A 141 -12.54 3.50 0.59
C THR A 141 -13.30 3.86 -0.68
N HIS A 142 -13.50 2.91 -1.60
CA HIS A 142 -14.26 3.11 -2.83
C HIS A 142 -15.74 3.29 -2.55
N LYS A 143 -16.33 2.44 -1.70
CA LYS A 143 -17.73 2.56 -1.27
C LYS A 143 -18.01 3.91 -0.62
N MET A 144 -17.11 4.39 0.23
CA MET A 144 -17.24 5.71 0.83
C MET A 144 -17.10 6.83 -0.20
N ALA A 145 -16.21 6.71 -1.18
CA ALA A 145 -16.07 7.68 -2.25
C ALA A 145 -17.30 7.72 -3.18
N GLU A 146 -17.87 6.56 -3.52
CA GLU A 146 -19.10 6.44 -4.32
C GLU A 146 -20.31 7.02 -3.60
N SER A 147 -20.46 6.73 -2.31
CA SER A 147 -21.54 7.28 -1.48
C SER A 147 -21.51 8.81 -1.43
N ASN A 148 -20.32 9.41 -1.58
CA ASN A 148 -20.10 10.85 -1.56
C ASN A 148 -19.85 11.46 -2.96
N LYS A 149 -20.18 10.73 -4.03
CA LYS A 149 -19.95 11.16 -5.42
C LYS A 149 -20.60 12.52 -5.74
N ALA A 150 -21.72 12.83 -5.09
CA ALA A 150 -22.40 14.11 -5.22
C ALA A 150 -21.49 15.31 -4.88
N PHE A 151 -20.56 15.17 -3.95
CA PHE A 151 -19.67 16.24 -3.51
C PHE A 151 -18.39 16.40 -4.36
N ALA A 152 -18.25 15.62 -5.44
CA ALA A 152 -17.08 15.67 -6.32
C ALA A 152 -16.83 17.05 -6.95
N HIS A 153 -17.86 17.89 -7.06
CA HIS A 153 -17.76 19.25 -7.59
C HIS A 153 -16.92 20.19 -6.69
N TYR A 154 -16.73 19.87 -5.41
CA TYR A 154 -15.84 20.60 -4.51
C TYR A 154 -14.36 20.21 -4.62
N ARG A 155 -13.97 19.48 -5.68
CA ARG A 155 -12.58 19.08 -5.97
C ARG A 155 -11.77 20.26 -6.51
N TRP A 156 -11.47 21.24 -5.65
CA TRP A 156 -10.49 22.30 -5.91
C TRP A 156 -9.61 22.64 -4.69
#